data_AF-A0A7J6XJG4-F1
#
_entry.id   AF-A0A7J6XJG4-F1
#
_cell.length_a   1.000
_cell.length_b   1.000
_cell.length_c   1.000
_cell.angle_alpha   90.00
_cell.angle_beta   90.00
_cell.angle_gamma   90.00
#
_symmetry.space_group_name_H-M   'P 1'
#
loop_
_entity.id
_entity.type
_entity.pdbx_description
1 polymer ?
#
loop_
_entity_poly.entity_id
_entity_poly.type
_entity_poly.pdbx_seq_one_letter_code
_entity_poly.pdbx_strand_id
1 'polypeptide(L)'
;MLAGNLLYSDGSLHLLQGRGNGECRVISISRLTEELSAIKSVLSTWTQKGIFFSSLSIPTAWLVAVLSGAASDDRWNDEYPCLNATVTNAAKANDGLEVTGLESRAIWPVNTRGDNVRHVSLSHYFTLVASVNIEEAPSGSTPLLTAVLANTESSHTMGLSYSHKKKWETMFEGKTTTRSSTWEPRKEYQVALMLQGNKASVDVDGESLGEEEVPLTGERPPEVLRVRFGACGGH
;
A
#
# COMPACT_ATOMS: atom_id res chain seq x y z
N MET A 1 -14.96 24.03 17.13
CA MET A 1 -14.13 22.83 17.29
C MET A 1 -14.53 22.16 18.60
N LEU A 2 -14.99 20.91 18.58
CA LEU A 2 -15.31 20.15 19.80
C LEU A 2 -13.99 19.70 20.41
N ALA A 3 -13.66 20.15 21.63
CA ALA A 3 -12.51 19.64 22.36
C ALA A 3 -12.87 18.28 22.95
N GLY A 4 -12.05 17.26 22.68
CA GLY A 4 -12.24 15.89 23.18
C GLY A 4 -10.97 15.39 23.86
N ASN A 5 -11.11 14.65 24.96
CA ASN A 5 -10.01 13.90 25.59
C ASN A 5 -10.42 12.43 25.74
N LEU A 6 -9.53 11.51 25.38
CA LEU A 6 -9.70 10.08 25.61
C LEU A 6 -8.95 9.66 26.87
N LEU A 7 -9.59 8.85 27.71
CA LEU A 7 -8.99 8.27 28.91
C LEU A 7 -9.25 6.77 28.93
N TYR A 8 -8.18 5.97 28.96
CA TYR A 8 -8.25 4.55 29.28
C TYR A 8 -7.85 4.34 30.74
N SER A 9 -8.76 3.85 31.55
CA SER A 9 -8.54 3.60 32.98
C SER A 9 -9.39 2.42 33.41
N ASP A 10 -8.82 1.57 34.27
CA ASP A 10 -9.50 0.41 34.85
C ASP A 10 -10.24 -0.46 33.82
N GLY A 11 -9.55 -0.77 32.72
CA GLY A 11 -10.10 -1.61 31.66
C GLY A 11 -11.19 -0.96 30.80
N SER A 12 -11.48 0.32 30.97
CA SER A 12 -12.56 1.04 30.26
C SER A 12 -12.05 2.27 29.52
N LEU A 13 -12.61 2.51 28.32
CA LEU A 13 -12.31 3.69 27.51
C LEU A 13 -13.41 4.74 27.69
N HIS A 14 -13.00 5.98 27.93
CA HIS A 14 -13.90 7.11 28.15
C HIS A 14 -13.55 8.25 27.20
N LEU A 15 -14.58 8.92 26.70
CA LEU A 15 -14.47 10.16 25.94
C LEU A 15 -15.06 11.30 26.75
N LEU A 16 -14.23 12.27 27.06
CA LEU A 16 -14.64 13.55 27.64
C LEU A 16 -14.78 14.55 26.50
N GLN A 17 -16.00 15.02 26.23
CA GLN A 17 -16.28 15.93 25.11
C GLN A 17 -16.89 17.24 25.61
N GLY A 18 -16.26 18.37 25.26
CA GLY A 18 -16.80 19.70 25.50
C GLY A 18 -17.70 20.14 24.35
N ARG A 19 -18.91 20.61 24.67
CA ARG A 19 -19.85 21.24 23.72
C ARG A 19 -20.27 22.61 24.25
N GLY A 20 -20.36 23.61 23.38
CA GLY A 20 -20.91 24.92 23.74
C GLY A 20 -21.28 25.77 22.53
N ASN A 21 -22.19 26.73 22.69
CA ASN A 21 -22.65 27.62 21.60
C ASN A 21 -22.31 29.13 21.80
N GLY A 22 -21.38 29.46 22.70
CA GLY A 22 -21.03 30.85 23.01
C GLY A 22 -21.58 31.34 24.36
N GLU A 23 -22.77 30.88 24.77
CA GLU A 23 -23.40 31.27 26.04
C GLU A 23 -23.28 30.21 27.16
N CYS A 24 -23.11 28.94 26.80
CA CYS A 24 -22.96 27.84 27.76
C CYS A 24 -21.93 26.82 27.26
N ARG A 25 -21.13 26.26 28.19
CA ARG A 25 -20.20 25.16 27.95
C ARG A 25 -20.58 23.99 28.84
N VAL A 26 -20.81 22.84 28.23
CA VAL A 26 -21.11 21.58 28.90
C VAL A 26 -20.02 20.58 28.56
N ILE A 27 -19.64 19.77 29.54
CA ILE A 27 -18.72 18.65 29.35
C ILE A 27 -19.54 17.37 29.56
N SER A 28 -19.55 16.50 28.55
CA SER A 28 -20.13 15.15 28.64
C SER A 28 -19.03 14.12 28.76
N ILE A 29 -19.24 13.12 29.63
CA ILE A 29 -18.42 11.92 29.68
C ILE A 29 -19.22 10.74 29.15
N SER A 30 -18.64 10.02 28.19
CA SER A 30 -19.25 8.84 27.58
C SER A 30 -18.31 7.66 27.68
N ARG A 31 -18.86 6.47 27.98
CA ARG A 31 -18.10 5.21 27.95
C ARG A 31 -18.12 4.66 26.53
N LEU A 32 -16.95 4.37 25.98
CA LEU A 32 -16.75 3.87 24.63
C LEU A 32 -16.57 2.35 24.63
N THR A 33 -17.61 1.62 25.04
CA THR A 33 -17.53 0.16 25.22
C THR A 33 -17.36 -0.56 23.89
N GLU A 34 -18.10 -0.15 22.86
CA GLU A 34 -18.06 -0.78 21.53
C GLU A 34 -16.73 -0.49 20.83
N GLU A 35 -16.25 0.75 20.90
CA GLU A 35 -14.98 1.16 20.33
C GLU A 35 -13.81 0.45 21.02
N LEU A 36 -13.85 0.30 22.36
CA LEU A 36 -12.85 -0.49 23.07
C LEU A 36 -12.86 -1.96 22.65
N SER A 37 -14.05 -2.54 22.42
CA SER A 37 -14.18 -3.90 21.91
C SER A 37 -13.55 -4.03 20.51
N ALA A 38 -13.83 -3.08 19.62
CA ALA A 38 -13.25 -3.01 18.29
C ALA A 38 -11.71 -2.86 18.33
N ILE A 39 -11.18 -1.98 19.19
CA ILE A 39 -9.73 -1.81 19.38
C ILE A 39 -9.09 -3.11 19.85
N LYS A 40 -9.69 -3.79 20.85
CA LYS A 40 -9.18 -5.09 21.33
C LYS A 40 -9.19 -6.15 20.23
N SER A 41 -10.24 -6.17 19.41
CA SER A 41 -10.33 -7.07 18.26
C SER A 41 -9.20 -6.84 17.26
N VAL A 42 -8.95 -5.58 16.86
CA VAL A 42 -7.85 -5.21 15.96
C VAL A 42 -6.48 -5.56 16.55
N LEU A 43 -6.22 -5.23 17.81
CA LEU A 43 -4.95 -5.56 18.48
C LEU A 43 -4.72 -7.07 18.61
N SER A 44 -5.79 -7.85 18.84
CA SER A 44 -5.73 -9.31 18.82
C SER A 44 -5.31 -9.82 17.44
N THR A 45 -5.92 -9.29 16.37
CA THR A 45 -5.55 -9.63 15.00
C THR A 45 -4.10 -9.29 14.70
N TRP A 46 -3.62 -8.10 15.07
CA TRP A 46 -2.22 -7.70 14.89
C TRP A 46 -1.24 -8.65 15.58
N THR A 47 -1.57 -9.06 16.81
CA THR A 47 -0.75 -9.99 17.58
C THR A 47 -0.71 -11.36 16.90
N GLN A 48 -1.86 -11.88 16.48
CA GLN A 48 -1.95 -13.18 15.78
C GLN A 48 -1.18 -13.16 14.46
N LYS A 49 -1.34 -12.11 13.65
CA LYS A 49 -0.61 -11.94 12.38
C LYS A 49 0.88 -11.75 12.59
N GLY A 50 1.28 -10.99 13.61
CA GLY A 50 2.69 -10.83 13.99
C GLY A 50 3.35 -12.17 14.34
N ILE A 51 2.67 -13.03 15.11
CA ILE A 51 3.16 -14.38 15.42
C ILE A 51 3.23 -15.24 14.16
N PHE A 52 2.18 -15.21 13.32
CA PHE A 52 2.12 -15.97 12.08
C PHE A 52 3.25 -15.62 11.10
N PHE A 53 3.47 -14.33 10.82
CA PHE A 53 4.55 -13.92 9.91
C PHE A 53 5.93 -14.16 10.51
N SER A 54 6.09 -13.98 11.83
CA SER A 54 7.35 -14.29 12.50
C SER A 54 7.69 -15.79 12.44
N SER A 55 6.70 -16.70 12.47
CA SER A 55 6.95 -18.14 12.33
C SER A 55 7.41 -18.53 10.91
N LEU A 56 7.12 -17.67 9.92
CA LEU A 56 7.60 -17.77 8.54
C LEU A 56 8.93 -17.02 8.32
N SER A 57 9.57 -16.52 9.38
CA SER A 57 10.79 -15.69 9.32
C SER A 57 10.63 -14.39 8.52
N ILE A 58 9.40 -13.90 8.35
CA ILE A 58 9.13 -12.61 7.71
C ILE A 58 9.38 -11.52 8.76
N PRO A 59 10.18 -10.47 8.46
CA PRO A 59 10.35 -9.34 9.35
C PRO A 59 9.02 -8.62 9.60
N THR A 60 8.58 -8.58 10.86
CA THR A 60 7.33 -7.92 11.26
C THR A 60 7.55 -6.51 11.82
N ALA A 61 8.80 -6.15 12.13
CA ALA A 61 9.17 -4.79 12.50
C ALA A 61 8.91 -3.87 11.30
N TRP A 62 8.10 -2.82 11.51
CA TRP A 62 7.69 -1.87 10.47
C TRP A 62 6.84 -2.47 9.33
N LEU A 63 6.31 -3.68 9.50
CA LEU A 63 5.33 -4.24 8.57
C LEU A 63 3.96 -3.59 8.82
N VAL A 64 3.53 -2.78 7.86
CA VAL A 64 2.35 -1.90 7.98
C VAL A 64 1.06 -2.48 7.40
N ALA A 65 1.17 -3.39 6.43
CA ALA A 65 0.05 -4.05 5.78
C ALA A 65 0.51 -5.31 5.06
N VAL A 66 -0.40 -6.26 4.89
CA VAL A 66 -0.20 -7.44 4.04
C VAL A 66 -1.48 -7.68 3.26
N LEU A 67 -1.37 -7.80 1.94
CA LEU A 67 -2.46 -8.15 1.03
C LEU A 67 -2.21 -9.58 0.51
N SER A 68 -3.13 -10.52 0.80
CA SER A 68 -2.96 -11.94 0.47
C SER A 68 -4.30 -12.61 0.08
N GLY A 69 -4.62 -13.81 0.56
CA GLY A 69 -5.83 -14.54 0.13
C GLY A 69 -7.17 -13.92 0.52
N ALA A 70 -7.20 -12.92 1.41
CA ALA A 70 -8.42 -12.24 1.82
C ALA A 70 -8.85 -11.18 0.78
N ALA A 71 -9.70 -11.56 -0.18
CA ALA A 71 -10.28 -10.64 -1.17
C ALA A 71 -11.79 -10.89 -1.42
N SER A 72 -12.49 -9.85 -1.86
CA SER A 72 -13.85 -9.82 -2.41
C SER A 72 -13.85 -9.14 -3.79
N ASP A 73 -15.00 -9.14 -4.48
CA ASP A 73 -15.14 -8.61 -5.85
C ASP A 73 -14.58 -7.19 -6.03
N ASP A 74 -14.71 -6.34 -5.01
CA ASP A 74 -14.33 -4.92 -5.03
C ASP A 74 -13.13 -4.57 -4.13
N ARG A 75 -12.61 -5.52 -3.34
CA ARG A 75 -11.63 -5.25 -2.29
C ARG A 75 -10.60 -6.36 -2.12
N TRP A 76 -9.36 -5.94 -1.92
CA TRP A 76 -8.28 -6.79 -1.44
C TRP A 76 -7.98 -6.38 0.00
N ASN A 77 -8.26 -7.26 0.95
CA ASN A 77 -8.24 -6.92 2.36
C ASN A 77 -6.82 -6.92 2.90
N ASP A 78 -6.56 -5.93 3.75
CA ASP A 78 -5.36 -5.90 4.58
C ASP A 78 -5.52 -6.85 5.77
N GLU A 79 -4.55 -7.74 5.94
CA GLU A 79 -4.49 -8.70 7.04
C GLU A 79 -4.29 -8.02 8.41
N TYR A 80 -3.85 -6.75 8.44
CA TYR A 80 -3.74 -5.89 9.63
C TYR A 80 -4.98 -5.00 9.88
N PRO A 81 -6.15 -5.42 9.42
CA PRO A 81 -7.36 -4.61 9.13
C PRO A 81 -7.24 -3.08 9.17
N CYS A 82 -6.18 -2.50 8.59
CA CYS A 82 -6.00 -1.05 8.56
C CYS A 82 -6.61 -0.50 7.28
N LEU A 83 -6.07 -0.89 6.12
CA LEU A 83 -6.41 -0.23 4.86
C LEU A 83 -6.45 -1.22 3.69
N ASN A 84 -7.65 -1.50 3.18
CA ASN A 84 -7.84 -2.38 2.03
C ASN A 84 -7.46 -1.70 0.71
N ALA A 85 -7.09 -2.49 -0.29
CA ALA A 85 -7.00 -2.04 -1.68
C ALA A 85 -8.36 -2.16 -2.37
N THR A 86 -8.61 -1.30 -3.35
CA THR A 86 -9.78 -1.39 -4.23
C THR A 86 -9.44 -2.25 -5.43
N VAL A 87 -10.31 -3.19 -5.77
CA VAL A 87 -10.15 -4.11 -6.90
C VAL A 87 -11.11 -3.72 -8.02
N THR A 88 -10.67 -3.86 -9.25
CA THR A 88 -11.48 -3.66 -10.45
C THR A 88 -11.20 -4.81 -11.41
N ASN A 89 -12.24 -5.54 -11.80
CA ASN A 89 -12.19 -6.61 -12.82
C ASN A 89 -11.10 -7.69 -12.61
N ALA A 90 -10.66 -7.93 -11.36
CA ALA A 90 -9.71 -8.99 -11.04
C ALA A 90 -10.40 -10.12 -10.27
N ALA A 91 -9.93 -11.35 -10.49
CA ALA A 91 -10.45 -12.54 -9.81
C ALA A 91 -9.63 -12.84 -8.55
N LYS A 92 -10.27 -13.48 -7.58
CA LYS A 92 -9.60 -13.96 -6.37
C LYS A 92 -8.73 -15.18 -6.70
N ALA A 93 -7.48 -15.14 -6.25
CA ALA A 93 -6.58 -16.29 -6.23
C ALA A 93 -6.33 -16.75 -4.77
N ASN A 94 -5.63 -17.87 -4.59
CA ASN A 94 -5.38 -18.45 -3.25
C ASN A 94 -4.69 -17.45 -2.31
N ASP A 95 -3.61 -16.82 -2.78
CA ASP A 95 -2.76 -15.94 -1.98
C ASP A 95 -2.68 -14.51 -2.55
N GLY A 96 -3.67 -14.11 -3.35
CA GLY A 96 -3.70 -12.78 -3.96
C GLY A 96 -4.82 -12.61 -4.99
N LEU A 97 -4.50 -11.90 -6.08
CA LEU A 97 -5.42 -11.60 -7.16
C LEU A 97 -4.88 -12.08 -8.50
N GLU A 98 -5.77 -12.61 -9.32
CA GLU A 98 -5.54 -12.86 -10.73
C GLU A 98 -6.05 -11.67 -11.54
N VAL A 99 -5.14 -10.97 -12.20
CA VAL A 99 -5.44 -9.73 -12.94
C VAL A 99 -5.37 -10.00 -14.44
N THR A 100 -6.52 -10.10 -15.10
CA THR A 100 -6.63 -10.42 -16.52
C THR A 100 -7.35 -9.30 -17.29
N GLY A 101 -6.72 -8.80 -18.36
CA GLY A 101 -7.29 -7.73 -19.20
C GLY A 101 -6.79 -6.32 -18.87
N LEU A 102 -7.10 -5.37 -19.76
CA LEU A 102 -6.54 -4.01 -19.75
C LEU A 102 -7.14 -3.09 -18.66
N GLU A 103 -8.34 -3.39 -18.17
CA GLU A 103 -9.05 -2.58 -17.17
C GLU A 103 -8.96 -3.19 -15.76
N SER A 104 -8.25 -4.31 -15.64
CA SER A 104 -8.18 -5.09 -14.42
C SER A 104 -7.00 -4.67 -13.58
N ARG A 105 -7.23 -4.35 -12.30
CA ARG A 105 -6.19 -3.85 -11.39
C ARG A 105 -6.64 -3.91 -9.93
N ALA A 106 -5.65 -3.83 -9.05
CA ALA A 106 -5.89 -3.42 -7.67
C ALA A 106 -5.13 -2.12 -7.36
N ILE A 107 -5.74 -1.23 -6.60
CA ILE A 107 -5.15 0.04 -6.16
C ILE A 107 -5.17 0.08 -4.65
N TRP A 108 -3.99 0.15 -4.03
CA TRP A 108 -3.84 0.34 -2.60
C TRP A 108 -3.52 1.81 -2.29
N PRO A 109 -4.46 2.56 -1.69
CA PRO A 109 -4.37 4.03 -1.56
C PRO A 109 -3.64 4.45 -0.28
N VAL A 110 -2.36 4.09 -0.18
CA VAL A 110 -1.52 4.27 1.03
C VAL A 110 -1.65 5.66 1.67
N ASN A 111 -1.50 6.72 0.89
CA ASN A 111 -1.74 8.12 1.29
C ASN A 111 -2.61 8.83 0.25
N THR A 112 -3.53 9.68 0.71
CA THR A 112 -4.46 10.45 -0.12
C THR A 112 -4.52 11.90 0.34
N ARG A 113 -4.86 12.85 -0.54
CA ARG A 113 -4.90 14.31 -0.26
C ARG A 113 -5.99 14.75 0.75
N GLY A 114 -6.65 13.82 1.43
CA GLY A 114 -7.74 14.11 2.38
C GLY A 114 -7.33 13.94 3.84
N ASP A 115 -8.30 14.12 4.75
CA ASP A 115 -8.08 14.21 6.21
C ASP A 115 -7.65 12.89 6.90
N ASN A 116 -7.52 11.79 6.15
CA ASN A 116 -7.22 10.47 6.68
C ASN A 116 -5.89 9.91 6.14
N VAL A 117 -4.82 10.70 6.20
CA VAL A 117 -3.47 10.22 5.88
C VAL A 117 -3.01 9.26 6.97
N ARG A 118 -2.82 7.98 6.64
CA ARG A 118 -2.51 6.92 7.63
C ARG A 118 -1.04 6.56 7.69
N HIS A 119 -0.32 6.70 6.57
CA HIS A 119 1.02 6.16 6.44
C HIS A 119 2.01 7.20 5.90
N VAL A 120 2.01 8.41 6.47
CA VAL A 120 2.87 9.54 6.05
C VAL A 120 4.34 9.13 5.90
N SER A 121 4.86 8.30 6.81
CA SER A 121 6.24 7.82 6.77
C SER A 121 6.60 7.04 5.50
N LEU A 122 5.63 6.32 4.92
CA LEU A 122 5.83 5.57 3.69
C LEU A 122 6.04 6.48 2.47
N SER A 123 5.71 7.77 2.56
CA SER A 123 6.00 8.73 1.50
C SER A 123 7.49 9.08 1.38
N HIS A 124 8.34 8.70 2.35
CA HIS A 124 9.79 8.92 2.32
C HIS A 124 10.60 7.63 2.36
N TYR A 125 10.09 6.60 3.04
CA TYR A 125 10.76 5.32 3.21
C TYR A 125 9.75 4.18 3.10
N PHE A 126 9.86 3.35 2.08
CA PHE A 126 9.06 2.13 2.00
C PHE A 126 9.80 1.02 1.27
N THR A 127 9.42 -0.21 1.60
CA THR A 127 9.72 -1.40 0.82
C THR A 127 8.41 -2.10 0.56
N LEU A 128 8.07 -2.24 -0.71
CA LEU A 128 6.92 -3.00 -1.19
C LEU A 128 7.43 -4.27 -1.84
N VAL A 129 6.98 -5.42 -1.37
CA VAL A 129 7.35 -6.73 -1.92
C VAL A 129 6.08 -7.43 -2.44
N ALA A 130 6.17 -8.05 -3.61
CA ALA A 130 5.10 -8.85 -4.18
C ALA A 130 5.67 -10.08 -4.91
N SER A 131 5.00 -11.23 -4.73
CA SER A 131 5.18 -12.37 -5.62
C SER A 131 4.29 -12.17 -6.85
N VAL A 132 4.85 -12.32 -8.04
CA VAL A 132 4.15 -12.12 -9.30
C VAL A 132 4.39 -13.31 -10.22
N ASN A 133 3.33 -13.73 -10.92
CA ASN A 133 3.41 -14.73 -11.96
C ASN A 133 2.78 -14.15 -13.23
N ILE A 134 3.49 -14.26 -14.35
CA ILE A 134 3.03 -13.78 -15.65
C ILE A 134 2.56 -14.99 -16.45
N GLU A 135 1.25 -15.14 -16.62
CA GLU A 135 0.69 -16.30 -17.33
C GLU A 135 1.00 -16.26 -18.84
N GLU A 136 0.85 -15.09 -19.46
CA GLU A 136 0.98 -14.91 -20.90
C GLU A 136 1.78 -13.66 -21.25
N ALA A 137 2.40 -13.67 -22.43
CA ALA A 137 3.11 -12.51 -22.93
C ALA A 137 2.14 -11.37 -23.24
N PRO A 138 2.47 -10.14 -22.84
CA PRO A 138 1.64 -8.99 -23.17
C PRO A 138 1.77 -8.68 -24.66
N SER A 139 0.81 -7.91 -25.20
CA SER A 139 0.91 -7.39 -26.57
C SER A 139 1.93 -6.24 -26.70
N GLY A 140 2.24 -5.56 -25.59
CA GLY A 140 3.10 -4.38 -25.54
C GLY A 140 3.94 -4.34 -24.25
N SER A 141 4.38 -3.14 -23.88
CA SER A 141 4.88 -2.89 -22.52
C SER A 141 3.70 -2.79 -21.58
N THR A 142 3.68 -3.62 -20.53
CA THR A 142 2.57 -3.68 -19.57
C THR A 142 3.09 -3.44 -18.15
N PRO A 143 2.53 -2.50 -17.39
CA PRO A 143 2.83 -2.32 -15.97
C PRO A 143 2.46 -3.56 -15.16
N LEU A 144 3.36 -4.00 -14.29
CA LEU A 144 3.14 -5.11 -13.37
C LEU A 144 2.88 -4.61 -11.95
N LEU A 145 3.78 -3.76 -11.46
CA LEU A 145 3.71 -3.18 -10.13
C LEU A 145 4.23 -1.74 -10.19
N THR A 146 3.43 -0.80 -9.72
CA THR A 146 3.81 0.63 -9.75
C THR A 146 3.47 1.32 -8.45
N ALA A 147 4.33 2.23 -8.01
CA ALA A 147 4.07 3.17 -6.94
C ALA A 147 4.05 4.58 -7.53
N VAL A 148 2.97 5.32 -7.27
CA VAL A 148 2.83 6.72 -7.67
C VAL A 148 2.89 7.60 -6.44
N LEU A 149 3.88 8.47 -6.42
CA LEU A 149 4.09 9.50 -5.42
C LEU A 149 3.70 10.84 -6.03
N ALA A 150 2.81 11.60 -5.41
CA ALA A 150 2.40 12.88 -5.96
C ALA A 150 2.15 13.95 -4.90
N ASN A 151 2.51 15.17 -5.26
CA ASN A 151 2.20 16.42 -4.58
C ASN A 151 1.33 17.30 -5.48
N THR A 152 0.95 18.49 -5.00
CA THR A 152 0.23 19.49 -5.79
C THR A 152 0.92 19.84 -7.11
N GLU A 153 2.26 19.89 -7.12
CA GLU A 153 3.07 20.41 -8.24
C GLU A 153 3.80 19.32 -9.04
N SER A 154 3.97 18.12 -8.49
CA SER A 154 4.75 17.04 -9.12
C SER A 154 4.15 15.66 -8.89
N SER A 155 4.38 14.75 -9.84
CA SER A 155 4.01 13.34 -9.72
C SER A 155 5.17 12.49 -10.24
N HIS A 156 5.66 11.59 -9.41
CA HIS A 156 6.67 10.62 -9.75
C HIS A 156 6.08 9.21 -9.73
N THR A 157 6.46 8.40 -10.72
CA THR A 157 6.07 7.00 -10.79
C THR A 157 7.33 6.16 -10.83
N MET A 158 7.39 5.19 -9.93
CA MET A 158 8.38 4.12 -9.99
C MET A 158 7.68 2.77 -10.17
N GLY A 159 8.31 1.83 -10.85
CA GLY A 159 7.73 0.50 -10.98
C GLY A 159 8.43 -0.42 -11.94
N LEU A 160 7.85 -1.60 -12.05
CA LEU A 160 8.27 -2.66 -12.96
C LEU A 160 7.17 -2.91 -13.99
N SER A 161 7.59 -2.96 -15.25
CA SER A 161 6.82 -3.36 -16.41
C SER A 161 7.50 -4.54 -17.10
N TYR A 162 6.76 -5.23 -17.95
CA TYR A 162 7.25 -6.36 -18.73
C TYR A 162 6.78 -6.24 -20.18
N SER A 163 7.66 -6.61 -21.11
CA SER A 163 7.40 -6.45 -22.55
C SER A 163 7.14 -7.77 -23.26
N HIS A 164 6.47 -7.69 -24.41
CA HIS A 164 6.27 -8.83 -25.33
C HIS A 164 7.58 -9.49 -25.79
N LYS A 165 8.71 -8.78 -25.70
CA LYS A 165 10.06 -9.29 -26.02
C LYS A 165 10.69 -10.07 -24.87
N LYS A 166 9.92 -10.43 -23.84
CA LYS A 166 10.40 -11.15 -22.65
C LYS A 166 11.48 -10.40 -21.88
N LYS A 167 11.46 -9.06 -21.90
CA LYS A 167 12.39 -8.20 -21.16
C LYS A 167 11.67 -7.46 -20.06
N TRP A 168 12.34 -7.32 -18.92
CA TRP A 168 11.93 -6.43 -17.85
C TRP A 168 12.16 -4.97 -18.26
N GLU A 169 11.30 -4.09 -17.78
CA GLU A 169 11.34 -2.66 -18.02
C GLU A 169 11.13 -1.93 -16.70
N THR A 170 12.09 -1.12 -16.28
CA THR A 170 11.93 -0.28 -15.09
C THR A 170 11.36 1.07 -15.50
N MET A 171 10.45 1.60 -14.69
CA MET A 171 9.88 2.93 -14.87
C MET A 171 10.31 3.83 -13.71
N PHE A 172 10.84 5.00 -14.03
CA PHE A 172 11.17 6.10 -13.11
C PHE A 172 10.85 7.43 -13.82
N GLU A 173 10.25 8.41 -13.15
CA GLU A 173 9.97 9.76 -13.73
C GLU A 173 9.16 9.73 -15.06
N GLY A 174 8.37 8.69 -15.32
CA GLY A 174 7.69 8.53 -16.63
C GLY A 174 8.61 8.09 -17.78
N LYS A 175 9.87 7.78 -17.49
CA LYS A 175 10.82 7.15 -18.40
C LYS A 175 10.84 5.65 -18.16
N THR A 176 10.55 4.89 -19.22
CA THR A 176 10.66 3.44 -19.23
C THR A 176 11.98 3.01 -19.86
N THR A 177 12.76 2.20 -19.15
CA THR A 177 14.06 1.69 -19.63
C THR A 177 14.04 0.17 -19.66
N THR A 178 14.26 -0.40 -20.84
CA THR A 178 14.40 -1.85 -21.03
C THR A 178 15.69 -2.35 -20.39
N ARG A 179 15.60 -3.46 -19.65
CA ARG A 179 16.72 -4.10 -18.99
C ARG A 179 17.20 -5.32 -19.75
N SER A 180 18.45 -5.72 -19.49
CA SER A 180 19.07 -6.89 -20.13
C SER A 180 18.45 -8.19 -19.63
N SER A 181 17.97 -8.22 -18.38
CA SER A 181 17.30 -9.36 -17.76
C SER A 181 15.98 -9.71 -18.46
N THR A 182 15.64 -10.99 -18.42
CA THR A 182 14.47 -11.56 -19.07
C THR A 182 13.47 -12.07 -18.07
N TRP A 183 12.22 -12.18 -18.51
CA TRP A 183 11.17 -12.87 -17.79
C TRP A 183 10.64 -14.05 -18.63
N GLU A 184 10.01 -14.99 -17.95
CA GLU A 184 9.47 -16.22 -18.52
C GLU A 184 8.03 -16.41 -18.05
N PRO A 185 7.13 -16.87 -18.93
CA PRO A 185 5.74 -17.11 -18.54
C PRO A 185 5.66 -18.27 -17.54
N ARG A 186 4.68 -18.21 -16.64
CA ARG A 186 4.39 -19.22 -15.62
C ARG A 186 5.52 -19.46 -14.63
N LYS A 187 6.45 -18.50 -14.53
CA LYS A 187 7.47 -18.47 -13.50
C LYS A 187 7.09 -17.41 -12.48
N GLU A 188 7.20 -17.78 -11.22
CA GLU A 188 7.07 -16.85 -10.11
C GLU A 188 8.34 -16.00 -9.97
N TYR A 189 8.15 -14.71 -9.72
CA TYR A 189 9.20 -13.75 -9.42
C TYR A 189 8.85 -12.99 -8.14
N GLN A 190 9.86 -12.66 -7.35
CA GLN A 190 9.72 -11.72 -6.24
C GLN A 190 10.14 -10.33 -6.71
N VAL A 191 9.22 -9.37 -6.68
CA VAL A 191 9.47 -7.98 -7.06
C VAL A 191 9.52 -7.12 -5.81
N ALA A 192 10.55 -6.28 -5.70
CA ALA A 192 10.62 -5.25 -4.68
C ALA A 192 10.71 -3.85 -5.31
N LEU A 193 9.88 -2.93 -4.79
CA LEU A 193 10.03 -1.50 -5.01
C LEU A 193 10.46 -0.86 -3.69
N MET A 194 11.55 -0.10 -3.71
CA MET A 194 12.06 0.57 -2.52
C MET A 194 12.22 2.06 -2.74
N LEU A 195 11.79 2.84 -1.75
CA LEU A 195 12.14 4.25 -1.64
C LEU A 195 12.93 4.44 -0.34
N GLN A 196 14.09 5.08 -0.44
CA GLN A 196 14.98 5.38 0.67
C GLN A 196 15.37 6.86 0.59
N GLY A 197 14.57 7.72 1.19
CA GLY A 197 14.73 9.17 1.07
C GLY A 197 14.40 9.61 -0.37
N ASN A 198 15.42 10.02 -1.11
CA ASN A 198 15.29 10.40 -2.52
C ASN A 198 15.68 9.27 -3.49
N LYS A 199 16.06 8.09 -3.01
CA LYS A 199 16.54 7.01 -3.86
C LYS A 199 15.47 5.96 -4.08
N ALA A 200 15.07 5.75 -5.32
CA ALA A 200 14.09 4.74 -5.72
C ALA A 200 14.79 3.59 -6.43
N SER A 201 14.50 2.35 -6.06
CA SER A 201 15.05 1.16 -6.70
C SER A 201 13.99 0.10 -7.01
N VAL A 202 14.30 -0.72 -8.01
CA VAL A 202 13.50 -1.86 -8.44
C VAL A 202 14.38 -3.09 -8.47
N ASP A 203 13.95 -4.15 -7.78
CA ASP A 203 14.67 -5.40 -7.67
C ASP A 203 13.75 -6.57 -8.04
N VAL A 204 14.31 -7.60 -8.70
CA VAL A 204 13.61 -8.85 -9.04
C VAL A 204 14.45 -10.03 -8.58
N ASP A 205 13.87 -10.94 -7.81
CA ASP A 205 14.52 -12.10 -7.19
C ASP A 205 15.79 -11.71 -6.38
N GLY A 206 15.78 -10.51 -5.79
CA GLY A 206 16.91 -9.96 -5.04
C GLY A 206 18.01 -9.34 -5.90
N GLU A 207 17.86 -9.31 -7.23
CA GLU A 207 18.78 -8.63 -8.15
C GLU A 207 18.26 -7.25 -8.54
N SER A 208 19.12 -6.24 -8.42
CA SER A 208 18.77 -4.86 -8.79
C SER A 208 18.65 -4.69 -10.29
N LEU A 209 17.50 -4.19 -10.74
CA LEU A 209 17.22 -3.86 -12.14
C LEU A 209 17.44 -2.40 -12.48
N GLY A 210 17.43 -1.52 -11.47
CA GLY A 210 17.65 -0.10 -11.67
C GLY A 210 17.39 0.70 -10.42
N GLU A 211 18.02 1.86 -10.38
CA GLU A 211 17.93 2.81 -9.30
C GLU A 211 18.03 4.21 -9.89
N GLU A 212 17.24 5.14 -9.34
CA GLU A 212 17.25 6.53 -9.75
C GLU A 212 16.99 7.44 -8.54
N GLU A 213 17.55 8.65 -8.59
CA GLU A 213 17.18 9.69 -7.65
C GLU A 213 15.85 10.31 -8.07
N VAL A 214 14.87 10.24 -7.18
CA VAL A 214 13.58 10.91 -7.31
C VAL A 214 13.73 12.34 -6.79
N PRO A 215 13.25 13.36 -7.52
CA PRO A 215 13.25 14.75 -7.09
C PRO A 215 12.17 14.99 -6.02
N LEU A 216 12.21 14.23 -4.93
CA LEU A 216 11.53 14.56 -3.68
C LEU A 216 12.36 15.64 -2.96
N THR A 217 12.52 16.79 -3.61
CA THR A 217 13.40 17.89 -3.16
C THR A 217 12.81 18.73 -2.02
N GLY A 218 11.68 18.30 -1.44
CA GLY A 218 10.99 19.01 -0.36
C GLY A 218 11.04 18.26 0.96
N GLU A 219 11.11 19.00 2.08
CA GLU A 219 10.93 18.43 3.43
C GLU A 219 9.54 17.79 3.64
N ARG A 220 8.57 18.16 2.78
CA ARG A 220 7.20 17.67 2.87
C ARG A 220 7.06 16.31 2.16
N PRO A 221 6.53 15.29 2.85
CA PRO A 221 6.22 14.01 2.23
C PRO A 221 5.22 14.18 1.08
N PRO A 222 5.34 13.36 0.02
CA PRO A 222 4.26 13.14 -0.94
C PRO A 222 2.88 13.05 -0.27
N GLU A 223 1.98 13.94 -0.65
CA GLU A 223 0.58 13.94 -0.19
C GLU A 223 -0.17 12.68 -0.64
N VAL A 224 0.26 12.10 -1.75
CA VAL A 224 -0.29 10.88 -2.31
C VAL A 224 0.80 9.84 -2.43
N LEU A 225 0.49 8.65 -1.94
CA LEU A 225 1.19 7.43 -2.27
C LEU A 225 0.12 6.39 -2.61
N ARG A 226 0.17 5.84 -3.83
CA ARG A 226 -0.72 4.75 -4.22
C ARG A 226 0.08 3.67 -4.93
N VAL A 227 -0.19 2.43 -4.56
CA VAL A 227 0.38 1.26 -5.23
C VAL A 227 -0.66 0.72 -6.19
N ARG A 228 -0.24 0.34 -7.39
CA ARG A 228 -1.09 -0.32 -8.38
C ARG A 228 -0.51 -1.66 -8.76
N PHE A 229 -1.36 -2.67 -8.72
CA PHE A 229 -1.07 -4.04 -9.10
C PHE A 229 -1.76 -4.34 -10.44
N GLY A 230 -0.99 -4.85 -11.40
CA GLY A 230 -1.47 -5.23 -12.73
C GLY A 230 -1.52 -4.08 -13.74
N ALA A 231 -2.08 -4.40 -14.91
CA ALA A 231 -2.09 -3.53 -16.08
C ALA A 231 -2.96 -2.28 -15.84
N CYS A 232 -2.33 -1.13 -15.73
CA CYS A 232 -3.04 0.15 -15.78
C CYS A 232 -3.14 0.60 -17.25
N GLY A 233 -4.11 0.05 -17.99
CA GLY A 233 -4.57 0.62 -19.25
C GLY A 233 -5.60 1.70 -18.95
N GLY A 234 -5.34 2.95 -19.35
CA GLY A 234 -6.28 4.06 -19.22
C GLY A 234 -5.56 5.36 -18.95
N HIS A 235 -5.55 6.23 -19.97
CA HIS A 235 -5.13 7.62 -19.89
C HIS A 235 -5.95 8.41 -18.87
#